data_AF-A0A9J7YNY7-F1
#
_entry.id   AF-A0A9J7YNY7-F1
#
_cell.length_a   1.000
_cell.length_b   1.000
_cell.length_c   1.000
_cell.angle_alpha   90.00
_cell.angle_beta   90.00
_cell.angle_gamma   90.00
#
_symmetry.space_group_name_H-M   'P 1'
#
loop_
_entity.id
_entity.type
_entity.pdbx_description
1 polymer ?
#
loop_
_entity_poly.entity_id
_entity_poly.type
_entity_poly.pdbx_seq_one_letter_code
_entity_poly.pdbx_strand_id
1 'polypeptide(L)'
;MEKIILQLPLLLALHIQSGAFSDSPVLEIVEAPKPEVVEFNNTIYGTCEVTPVPNLPPSQPEILGQVLFKQIFPNGTLEVKINLRGLPADDQQARAIHIHQYGDLSQGCVTAGAHYNPQAVDHPGHPGDLGNFVSEQGVIRKFMRLPEAKLFGGHSVLGRAVVVYEKEDDLGLGSDEESKLSGNTGERIACCVIGITSPRLWQETEPFPGEEVEEGHE
;
A
#
# COMPACT_ATOMS: atom_id res chain seq x y z
N MET A 1 56.68 -71.93 -2.62
CA MET A 1 55.56 -72.23 -1.72
C MET A 1 54.38 -71.42 -2.19
N GLU A 2 53.46 -72.06 -2.90
CA GLU A 2 52.23 -71.47 -3.41
C GLU A 2 51.29 -71.10 -2.26
N LYS A 3 50.64 -69.94 -2.38
CA LYS A 3 49.35 -69.65 -1.75
C LYS A 3 48.45 -68.98 -2.78
N ILE A 4 47.54 -69.79 -3.31
CA ILE A 4 46.28 -69.36 -3.91
C ILE A 4 45.44 -68.78 -2.75
N ILE A 5 44.64 -67.73 -2.99
CA ILE A 5 43.20 -67.68 -2.63
C ILE A 5 42.57 -66.27 -2.82
N LEU A 6 41.54 -66.28 -3.68
CA LEU A 6 40.29 -65.50 -3.74
C LEU A 6 40.31 -63.98 -3.91
N GLN A 7 39.98 -63.56 -5.14
CA GLN A 7 39.34 -62.28 -5.43
C GLN A 7 37.89 -62.30 -4.93
N LEU A 8 37.50 -61.27 -4.19
CA LEU A 8 36.10 -60.93 -3.87
C LEU A 8 35.79 -59.58 -4.55
N PRO A 9 34.69 -59.41 -5.30
CA PRO A 9 34.36 -58.12 -5.87
C PRO A 9 33.76 -57.23 -4.76
N LEU A 10 34.37 -56.07 -4.55
CA LEU A 10 33.86 -55.03 -3.66
C LEU A 10 32.69 -54.32 -4.36
N LEU A 11 31.45 -54.71 -4.04
CA LEU A 11 30.27 -53.90 -4.37
C LEU A 11 30.29 -52.63 -3.51
N LEU A 12 30.62 -51.50 -4.12
CA LEU A 12 30.43 -50.19 -3.49
C LEU A 12 28.95 -49.80 -3.63
N ALA A 13 28.17 -50.04 -2.58
CA ALA A 13 26.79 -49.59 -2.49
C ALA A 13 26.77 -48.06 -2.38
N LEU A 14 26.24 -47.39 -3.41
CA LEU A 14 25.94 -45.96 -3.36
C LEU A 14 24.86 -45.72 -2.31
N HIS A 15 25.22 -45.25 -1.13
CA HIS A 15 24.27 -44.73 -0.17
C HIS A 15 23.73 -43.40 -0.71
N ILE A 16 22.59 -43.45 -1.40
CA ILE A 16 21.74 -42.28 -1.52
C ILE A 16 21.17 -42.04 -0.12
N GLN A 17 21.83 -41.20 0.66
CA GLN A 17 21.14 -40.54 1.76
C GLN A 17 20.06 -39.67 1.12
N SER A 18 18.83 -40.18 1.17
CA SER A 18 17.64 -39.34 1.12
C SER A 18 17.74 -38.37 2.28
N GLY A 19 18.35 -37.20 2.02
CA GLY A 19 18.21 -36.05 2.88
C GLY A 19 16.73 -35.76 2.96
N ALA A 20 16.13 -36.04 4.11
CA ALA A 20 14.81 -35.54 4.42
C ALA A 20 14.90 -34.02 4.29
N PHE A 21 14.30 -33.47 3.23
CA PHE A 21 13.93 -32.07 3.22
C PHE A 21 13.01 -31.90 4.42
N SER A 22 13.54 -31.28 5.46
CA SER A 22 12.72 -30.76 6.54
C SER A 22 11.90 -29.63 5.93
N ASP A 23 10.72 -29.96 5.41
CA ASP A 23 9.64 -28.99 5.21
C ASP A 23 9.19 -28.53 6.60
N SER A 24 10.03 -27.73 7.25
CA SER A 24 9.53 -26.74 8.19
C SER A 24 8.84 -25.70 7.31
N PRO A 25 7.55 -25.39 7.52
CA PRO A 25 7.01 -24.19 6.91
C PRO A 25 7.91 -23.09 7.44
N VAL A 26 8.68 -22.45 6.56
CA VAL A 26 9.23 -21.14 6.87
C VAL A 26 7.99 -20.33 7.19
N LEU A 27 7.69 -20.17 8.47
CA LEU A 27 6.79 -19.15 8.95
C LEU A 27 7.36 -17.90 8.27
N GLU A 28 6.68 -17.40 7.22
CA GLU A 28 7.03 -16.09 6.71
C GLU A 28 7.01 -15.20 7.94
N ILE A 29 8.20 -14.78 8.39
CA ILE A 29 8.30 -13.83 9.47
C ILE A 29 7.72 -12.59 8.83
N VAL A 30 6.42 -12.37 9.05
CA VAL A 30 5.77 -11.18 8.54
C VAL A 30 6.43 -10.03 9.28
N GLU A 31 7.35 -9.37 8.59
CA GLU A 31 8.07 -8.23 9.12
C GLU A 31 7.04 -7.15 9.47
N ALA A 32 7.03 -6.79 10.75
CA ALA A 32 6.17 -5.75 11.28
C ALA A 32 7.07 -4.69 11.90
N PRO A 33 6.77 -3.40 11.72
CA PRO A 33 7.48 -2.35 12.42
C PRO A 33 7.42 -2.56 13.94
N LYS A 34 8.59 -2.60 14.57
CA LYS A 34 8.77 -2.63 16.01
C LYS A 34 9.43 -1.31 16.45
N PRO A 35 9.03 -0.73 17.60
CA PRO A 35 8.20 -1.34 18.64
C PRO A 35 6.68 -1.26 18.43
N GLU A 36 6.20 -0.54 17.41
CA GLU A 36 4.82 -0.09 17.27
C GLU A 36 3.81 -1.23 17.21
N VAL A 37 4.09 -2.31 16.48
CA VAL A 37 3.21 -3.48 16.43
C VAL A 37 2.97 -4.08 17.83
N VAL A 38 3.96 -4.02 18.72
CA VAL A 38 3.84 -4.56 20.07
C VAL A 38 3.13 -3.56 20.97
N GLU A 39 3.51 -2.28 20.88
CA GLU A 39 2.93 -1.20 21.67
C GLU A 39 1.42 -1.03 21.42
N PHE A 40 0.95 -1.28 20.20
CA PHE A 40 -0.44 -1.09 19.82
C PHE A 40 -1.18 -2.41 19.56
N ASN A 41 -0.87 -3.44 20.34
CA ASN A 41 -1.58 -4.73 20.35
C ASN A 41 -1.78 -5.34 18.94
N ASN A 42 -0.67 -5.53 18.23
CA ASN A 42 -0.61 -6.05 16.85
C ASN A 42 -1.22 -5.14 15.78
N THR A 43 -1.43 -3.85 16.08
CA THR A 43 -1.93 -2.87 15.12
C THR A 43 -0.81 -1.97 14.64
N ILE A 44 -0.77 -1.72 13.34
CA ILE A 44 0.09 -0.68 12.76
C ILE A 44 -0.79 0.47 12.28
N TYR A 45 -0.33 1.69 12.55
CA TYR A 45 -0.94 2.92 12.10
C TYR A 45 0.01 3.68 11.17
N GLY A 46 -0.53 4.18 10.07
CA GLY A 46 0.16 5.04 9.13
C GLY A 46 -0.55 6.39 8.97
N THR A 47 0.20 7.41 8.62
CA THR A 47 -0.31 8.74 8.29
C THR A 47 0.42 9.29 7.08
N CYS A 48 -0.27 10.11 6.29
CA CYS A 48 0.25 10.79 5.13
C CYS A 48 -0.35 12.19 5.11
N GLU A 49 0.48 13.21 5.34
CA GLU A 49 0.08 14.62 5.34
C GLU A 49 0.17 15.17 3.92
N VAL A 50 -0.95 15.14 3.20
CA VAL A 50 -1.06 15.56 1.80
C VAL A 50 -0.78 17.05 1.69
N THR A 51 0.18 17.40 0.83
CA THR A 51 0.52 18.79 0.50
C THR A 51 0.45 19.02 -1.00
N PRO A 52 0.05 20.23 -1.44
CA PRO A 52 -0.04 20.54 -2.86
C PRO A 52 1.36 20.61 -3.48
N VAL A 53 1.46 20.27 -4.77
CA VAL A 53 2.69 20.50 -5.54
C VAL A 53 3.00 22.01 -5.55
N PRO A 54 4.26 22.42 -5.33
CA PRO A 54 4.62 23.83 -5.42
C PRO A 54 4.43 24.38 -6.84
N ASN A 55 3.98 25.63 -6.95
CA ASN A 55 3.82 26.35 -8.23
C ASN A 55 2.82 25.72 -9.21
N LEU A 56 1.73 25.14 -8.69
CA LEU A 56 0.63 24.68 -9.53
C LEU A 56 0.05 25.84 -10.39
N PRO A 57 -0.46 25.54 -11.60
CA PRO A 57 -1.21 26.51 -12.38
C PRO A 57 -2.40 27.06 -11.58
N PRO A 58 -2.79 28.34 -11.73
CA PRO A 58 -3.93 28.93 -10.99
C PRO A 58 -5.28 28.21 -11.18
N SER A 59 -5.40 27.38 -12.21
CA SER A 59 -6.58 26.56 -12.48
C SER A 59 -6.65 25.28 -11.64
N GLN A 60 -5.55 24.89 -10.99
CA GLN A 60 -5.48 23.69 -10.16
C GLN A 60 -5.76 24.03 -8.69
N PRO A 61 -6.51 23.18 -7.97
CA PRO A 61 -6.73 23.38 -6.54
C PRO A 61 -5.50 23.06 -5.71
N GLU A 62 -5.31 23.81 -4.62
CA GLU A 62 -4.30 23.51 -3.61
C GLU A 62 -4.87 22.50 -2.61
N ILE A 63 -4.77 21.21 -2.93
CA ILE A 63 -5.30 20.13 -2.08
C ILE A 63 -4.34 19.84 -0.94
N LEU A 64 -4.85 19.86 0.28
CA LEU A 64 -4.13 19.51 1.50
C LEU A 64 -5.00 18.67 2.45
N GLY A 65 -4.38 17.95 3.36
CA GLY A 65 -5.11 17.21 4.38
C GLY A 65 -4.36 15.97 4.84
N GLN A 66 -5.11 14.93 5.18
CA GLN A 66 -4.53 13.73 5.75
C GLN A 66 -5.18 12.46 5.20
N VAL A 67 -4.33 11.46 4.94
CA VAL A 67 -4.74 10.08 4.72
C VAL A 67 -4.19 9.24 5.87
N LEU A 68 -5.06 8.53 6.57
CA LEU A 68 -4.72 7.68 7.70
C LEU A 68 -4.92 6.23 7.33
N PHE A 69 -4.06 5.38 7.87
CA PHE A 69 -4.01 3.96 7.61
C PHE A 69 -4.02 3.21 8.95
N LYS A 70 -4.77 2.11 9.01
CA LYS A 70 -4.79 1.21 10.16
C LYS A 70 -4.89 -0.22 9.67
N GLN A 71 -4.08 -1.11 10.22
CA GLN A 71 -4.22 -2.54 9.97
C GLN A 71 -3.97 -3.31 11.26
N ILE A 72 -4.97 -4.10 11.67
CA ILE A 72 -4.90 -4.97 12.84
C ILE A 72 -4.45 -6.35 12.35
N PHE A 73 -3.31 -6.82 12.86
CA PHE A 73 -2.63 -8.05 12.44
C PHE A 73 -2.17 -8.06 10.96
N PRO A 74 -1.13 -8.85 10.63
CA PRO A 74 -0.66 -9.00 9.26
C PRO A 74 -1.72 -9.44 8.23
N ASN A 75 -2.63 -10.33 8.64
CA ASN A 75 -3.69 -10.87 7.79
C ASN A 75 -4.96 -10.00 7.78
N GLY A 76 -5.01 -8.95 8.60
CA GLY A 76 -6.13 -8.02 8.60
C GLY A 76 -6.25 -7.27 7.28
N THR A 77 -7.42 -6.69 7.07
CA THR A 77 -7.68 -5.77 5.96
C THR A 77 -7.15 -4.39 6.34
N LEU A 78 -6.46 -3.72 5.41
CA LEU A 78 -6.03 -2.34 5.61
C LEU A 78 -7.26 -1.42 5.56
N GLU A 79 -7.45 -0.64 6.61
CA GLU A 79 -8.48 0.40 6.70
C GLU A 79 -7.83 1.77 6.42
N VAL A 80 -8.54 2.60 5.66
CA VAL A 80 -8.05 3.91 5.23
C VAL A 80 -9.11 4.98 5.48
N LYS A 81 -8.70 6.10 6.09
CA LYS A 81 -9.48 7.32 6.21
C LYS A 81 -8.84 8.43 5.37
N ILE A 82 -9.62 9.07 4.53
CA ILE A 82 -9.19 10.20 3.68
C ILE A 82 -9.95 11.44 4.15
N ASN A 83 -9.22 12.52 4.45
CA ASN A 83 -9.78 13.82 4.79
C ASN A 83 -8.96 14.92 4.10
N LEU A 84 -9.37 15.27 2.89
CA LEU A 84 -8.72 16.28 2.04
C LEU A 84 -9.62 17.49 1.88
N ARG A 85 -9.01 18.67 1.78
CA ARG A 85 -9.68 19.96 1.59
C ARG A 85 -8.94 20.80 0.56
N GLY A 86 -9.54 21.90 0.15
CA GLY A 86 -8.94 22.85 -0.81
C GLY A 86 -9.44 22.65 -2.25
N LEU A 87 -10.40 21.74 -2.47
CA LEU A 87 -11.12 21.68 -3.73
C LEU A 87 -12.15 22.81 -3.81
N PRO A 88 -12.53 23.28 -5.02
CA PRO A 88 -13.59 24.27 -5.15
C PRO A 88 -14.92 23.71 -4.66
N ALA A 89 -15.73 24.55 -4.01
CA ALA A 89 -16.95 24.09 -3.32
C ALA A 89 -18.03 23.56 -4.28
N ASP A 90 -18.02 24.03 -5.52
CA ASP A 90 -18.92 23.64 -6.62
C ASP A 90 -18.28 22.64 -7.59
N ASP A 91 -17.07 22.15 -7.29
CA ASP A 91 -16.37 21.19 -8.13
C ASP A 91 -16.99 19.79 -7.99
N GLN A 92 -17.53 19.28 -9.09
CA GLN A 92 -18.05 17.92 -9.20
C GLN A 92 -17.06 16.98 -9.91
N GLN A 93 -15.87 17.47 -10.24
CA GLN A 93 -14.83 16.65 -10.85
C GLN A 93 -14.32 15.62 -9.85
N ALA A 94 -14.43 14.35 -10.24
CA ALA A 94 -13.77 13.28 -9.53
C ALA A 94 -12.24 13.41 -9.67
N ARG A 95 -11.52 13.17 -8.58
CA ARG A 95 -10.06 13.14 -8.53
C ARG A 95 -9.62 11.74 -8.16
N ALA A 96 -8.68 11.19 -8.92
CA ALA A 96 -8.06 9.92 -8.59
C ALA A 96 -7.05 10.06 -7.44
N ILE A 97 -6.94 9.03 -6.61
CA ILE A 97 -5.96 8.97 -5.52
C ILE A 97 -5.29 7.60 -5.55
N HIS A 98 -3.96 7.55 -5.65
CA HIS A 98 -3.21 6.29 -5.74
C HIS A 98 -2.01 6.23 -4.80
N ILE A 99 -1.58 5.01 -4.45
CA ILE A 99 -0.29 4.77 -3.80
C ILE A 99 0.76 4.47 -4.86
N HIS A 100 1.85 5.23 -4.82
CA HIS A 100 2.97 5.18 -5.74
C HIS A 100 4.16 4.42 -5.17
N GLN A 101 5.02 3.93 -6.05
CA GLN A 101 6.12 3.04 -5.69
C GLN A 101 7.08 3.62 -4.66
N TYR A 102 7.44 4.90 -4.80
CA TYR A 102 8.46 5.56 -3.98
C TYR A 102 7.86 6.67 -3.12
N GLY A 103 8.34 6.80 -1.88
CA GLY A 103 8.19 8.00 -1.05
C GLY A 103 9.21 9.09 -1.37
N ASP A 104 9.73 9.14 -2.61
CA ASP A 104 10.67 10.16 -3.04
C ASP A 104 9.91 11.38 -3.58
N LEU A 105 9.89 12.45 -2.80
CA LEU A 105 9.27 13.73 -3.17
C LEU A 105 10.30 14.82 -3.48
N SER A 106 11.55 14.45 -3.78
CA SER A 106 12.66 15.40 -4.02
C SER A 106 12.42 16.35 -5.21
N GLN A 107 11.55 15.97 -6.15
CA GLN A 107 11.09 16.83 -7.25
C GLN A 107 9.56 16.91 -7.27
N GLY A 108 8.96 17.06 -6.08
CA GLY A 108 7.51 17.01 -5.91
C GLY A 108 6.97 15.60 -6.17
N CYS A 109 5.73 15.49 -6.64
CA CYS A 109 5.08 14.18 -6.79
C CYS A 109 5.60 13.35 -7.96
N VAL A 110 6.38 13.90 -8.88
CA VAL A 110 6.87 13.21 -10.08
C VAL A 110 7.82 12.06 -9.72
N THR A 111 8.70 12.28 -8.72
CA THR A 111 9.69 11.29 -8.27
C THR A 111 9.09 10.14 -7.47
N ALA A 112 7.79 10.17 -7.17
CA ALA A 112 7.09 9.05 -6.54
C ALA A 112 7.05 7.78 -7.44
N GLY A 113 7.38 7.91 -8.73
CA GLY A 113 7.42 6.78 -9.67
C GLY A 113 6.05 6.35 -10.17
N ALA A 114 5.92 5.10 -10.64
CA ALA A 114 4.65 4.53 -11.09
C ALA A 114 3.72 4.16 -9.92
N HIS A 115 2.51 3.69 -10.21
CA HIS A 115 1.65 3.08 -9.19
C HIS A 115 2.37 1.91 -8.52
N TYR A 116 2.12 1.71 -7.24
CA TYR A 116 2.74 0.61 -6.52
C TYR A 116 2.16 -0.73 -6.97
N ASN A 117 2.95 -1.50 -7.74
CA ASN A 117 2.52 -2.74 -8.39
C ASN A 117 3.45 -3.92 -8.09
N PRO A 118 3.43 -4.49 -6.87
CA PRO A 118 4.31 -5.61 -6.53
C PRO A 118 3.88 -6.93 -7.18
N GLN A 119 2.63 -7.05 -7.66
CA GLN A 119 2.11 -8.26 -8.33
C GLN A 119 2.21 -8.23 -9.86
N ALA A 120 2.73 -7.13 -10.45
CA ALA A 120 2.81 -6.94 -11.89
C ALA A 120 1.46 -7.19 -12.61
N VAL A 121 0.40 -6.59 -12.08
CA VAL A 121 -0.97 -6.63 -12.65
C VAL A 121 -1.31 -5.31 -13.35
N ASP A 122 -2.26 -5.34 -14.28
CA ASP A 122 -2.75 -4.11 -14.91
C ASP A 122 -3.60 -3.28 -13.93
N HIS A 123 -3.59 -1.97 -14.08
CA HIS A 123 -4.56 -1.06 -13.46
C HIS A 123 -5.99 -1.42 -13.92
N PRO A 124 -7.02 -1.39 -13.04
CA PRO A 124 -7.06 -0.91 -11.66
C PRO A 124 -6.80 -2.01 -10.61
N GLY A 125 -5.92 -2.97 -10.92
CA GLY A 125 -5.60 -4.10 -10.04
C GLY A 125 -4.50 -3.84 -9.03
N HIS A 126 -3.86 -2.66 -9.01
CA HIS A 126 -2.77 -2.43 -8.07
C HIS A 126 -3.30 -2.34 -6.63
N PRO A 127 -2.53 -2.80 -5.62
CA PRO A 127 -2.92 -2.67 -4.21
C PRO A 127 -3.25 -1.24 -3.78
N GLY A 128 -2.64 -0.27 -4.46
CA GLY A 128 -2.73 1.15 -4.21
C GLY A 128 -3.70 1.92 -5.10
N ASP A 129 -4.52 1.27 -5.92
CA ASP A 129 -5.50 1.95 -6.76
C ASP A 129 -6.77 2.25 -5.93
N LEU A 130 -6.83 3.40 -5.24
CA LEU A 130 -7.97 3.74 -4.36
C LEU A 130 -9.19 4.23 -5.17
N GLY A 131 -8.98 4.65 -6.42
CA GLY A 131 -10.03 5.07 -7.35
C GLY A 131 -10.41 6.55 -7.24
N ASN A 132 -11.68 6.84 -7.53
CA ASN A 132 -12.20 8.19 -7.77
C ASN A 132 -12.96 8.79 -6.59
N PHE A 133 -12.68 10.05 -6.29
CA PHE A 133 -13.28 10.77 -5.17
C PHE A 133 -13.83 12.12 -5.64
N VAL A 134 -15.12 12.34 -5.39
CA VAL A 134 -15.79 13.63 -5.61
C VAL A 134 -15.84 14.37 -4.27
N SER A 135 -15.51 15.66 -4.29
CA SER A 135 -15.59 16.48 -3.08
C SER A 135 -17.03 16.90 -2.77
N GLU A 136 -17.36 16.98 -1.50
CA GLU A 136 -18.57 17.64 -1.01
C GLU A 136 -18.17 18.97 -0.38
N GLN A 137 -18.62 20.09 -0.96
CA GLN A 137 -18.28 21.44 -0.50
C GLN A 137 -16.77 21.68 -0.37
N GLY A 138 -15.99 21.15 -1.32
CA GLY A 138 -14.54 21.32 -1.36
C GLY A 138 -13.76 20.38 -0.43
N VAL A 139 -14.44 19.38 0.17
CA VAL A 139 -13.85 18.43 1.11
C VAL A 139 -14.12 16.99 0.66
N ILE A 140 -13.09 16.15 0.64
CA ILE A 140 -13.22 14.69 0.46
C ILE A 140 -13.08 14.05 1.85
N ARG A 141 -14.15 13.39 2.32
CA ARG A 141 -14.16 12.57 3.54
C ARG A 141 -14.60 11.16 3.20
N LYS A 142 -13.71 10.19 3.35
CA LYS A 142 -14.01 8.80 3.00
C LYS A 142 -13.35 7.82 3.96
N PHE A 143 -14.09 6.80 4.35
CA PHE A 143 -13.56 5.56 4.90
C PHE A 143 -13.64 4.46 3.83
N MET A 144 -12.59 3.64 3.73
CA MET A 144 -12.54 2.50 2.83
C MET A 144 -11.64 1.40 3.34
N ARG A 145 -11.78 0.21 2.74
CA ARG A 145 -10.97 -0.97 3.03
C ARG A 145 -10.21 -1.40 1.78
N LEU A 146 -8.91 -1.65 1.93
CA LEU A 146 -8.02 -2.09 0.87
C LEU A 146 -7.54 -3.53 1.20
N PRO A 147 -8.15 -4.57 0.61
CA PRO A 147 -7.77 -5.95 0.91
C PRO A 147 -6.36 -6.29 0.41
N GLU A 148 -5.96 -5.70 -0.72
CA GLU A 148 -4.71 -6.01 -1.43
C GLU A 148 -3.49 -5.25 -0.88
N ALA A 149 -3.68 -4.07 -0.29
CA ALA A 149 -2.61 -3.30 0.34
C ALA A 149 -2.38 -3.71 1.80
N LYS A 150 -1.13 -3.57 2.25
CA LYS A 150 -0.68 -3.97 3.59
C LYS A 150 0.23 -2.90 4.21
N LEU A 151 0.25 -2.81 5.53
CA LEU A 151 1.26 -2.10 6.32
C LEU A 151 2.36 -3.05 6.83
N PHE A 152 2.17 -4.36 6.66
CA PHE A 152 3.07 -5.41 7.08
C PHE A 152 3.77 -6.07 5.89
N GLY A 153 4.91 -6.71 6.18
CA GLY A 153 5.66 -7.56 5.25
C GLY A 153 6.32 -6.80 4.10
N GLY A 154 6.92 -7.56 3.18
CA GLY A 154 7.68 -7.00 2.05
C GLY A 154 6.83 -6.20 1.06
N HIS A 155 5.51 -6.39 1.06
CA HIS A 155 4.57 -5.61 0.24
C HIS A 155 3.94 -4.42 0.96
N SER A 156 4.55 -3.98 2.08
CA SER A 156 4.05 -2.84 2.83
C SER A 156 4.02 -1.55 1.99
N VAL A 157 3.00 -0.72 2.23
CA VAL A 157 2.88 0.63 1.69
C VAL A 157 3.55 1.69 2.57
N LEU A 158 4.10 1.32 3.73
CA LEU A 158 4.88 2.26 4.55
C LEU A 158 6.11 2.74 3.77
N GLY A 159 6.40 4.05 3.85
CA GLY A 159 7.48 4.71 3.12
C GLY A 159 7.18 4.96 1.63
N ARG A 160 5.99 4.58 1.14
CA ARG A 160 5.50 4.91 -0.22
C ARG A 160 4.77 6.25 -0.22
N ALA A 161 4.39 6.73 -1.40
CA ALA A 161 3.67 7.99 -1.51
C ALA A 161 2.19 7.79 -1.82
N VAL A 162 1.32 8.62 -1.24
CA VAL A 162 -0.04 8.84 -1.77
C VAL A 162 0.05 10.01 -2.76
N VAL A 163 -0.60 9.89 -3.91
CA VAL A 163 -0.68 10.93 -4.95
C VAL A 163 -2.14 11.20 -5.27
N VAL A 164 -2.50 12.48 -5.32
CA VAL A 164 -3.81 12.97 -5.77
C VAL A 164 -3.65 13.58 -7.15
N TYR A 165 -4.56 13.24 -8.04
CA TYR A 165 -4.51 13.58 -9.46
C TYR A 165 -5.48 14.67 -9.86
N GLU A 166 -5.21 15.31 -10.99
CA GLU A 166 -6.05 16.33 -11.57
C GLU A 166 -7.32 15.75 -12.22
N LYS A 167 -7.33 14.52 -12.71
CA LYS A 167 -8.50 13.94 -13.40
C LYS A 167 -9.08 12.76 -12.66
N GLU A 168 -10.26 12.40 -13.13
CA GLU A 168 -10.88 11.11 -12.88
C GLU A 168 -10.02 10.01 -13.52
N ASP A 169 -9.95 8.89 -12.81
CA ASP A 169 -9.41 7.63 -13.28
C ASP A 169 -10.42 6.92 -14.18
N ASP A 170 -10.01 6.51 -15.38
CA ASP A 170 -10.84 5.74 -16.31
C ASP A 170 -10.99 4.25 -15.95
N LEU A 171 -10.33 3.80 -14.89
CA LEU A 171 -10.34 2.47 -14.31
C LEU A 171 -9.88 1.38 -15.27
N GLY A 172 -8.93 1.70 -16.16
CA GLY A 172 -8.42 0.75 -17.15
C GLY A 172 -9.40 0.49 -18.29
N LEU A 173 -10.47 1.29 -18.40
CA LEU A 173 -11.53 1.14 -19.41
C LEU A 173 -11.26 1.94 -20.69
N GLY A 174 -10.25 2.81 -20.68
CA GLY A 174 -9.74 3.48 -21.88
C GLY A 174 -9.12 2.48 -22.88
N SER A 175 -9.10 2.86 -24.16
CA SER A 175 -8.62 2.01 -25.26
C SER A 175 -7.11 2.07 -25.50
N ASP A 176 -6.42 2.99 -24.85
CA ASP A 176 -4.97 3.16 -24.93
C ASP A 176 -4.23 2.37 -23.83
N GLU A 177 -2.91 2.28 -23.93
CA GLU A 177 -2.10 1.55 -22.95
C GLU A 177 -1.97 2.30 -21.62
N GLU A 178 -2.07 3.63 -21.61
CA GLU A 178 -1.93 4.43 -20.38
C GLU A 178 -3.09 4.19 -19.41
N SER A 179 -4.29 3.98 -19.93
CA SER A 179 -5.46 3.47 -19.20
C SER A 179 -5.11 2.28 -18.30
N LYS A 180 -4.44 1.26 -18.85
CA LYS A 180 -4.03 0.04 -18.10
C LYS A 180 -2.84 0.24 -17.17
N LEU A 181 -2.14 1.37 -17.26
CA LEU A 181 -0.98 1.66 -16.41
C LEU A 181 -1.34 2.60 -15.26
N SER A 182 -2.15 3.62 -15.51
CA SER A 182 -2.39 4.72 -14.57
C SER A 182 -3.82 5.26 -14.55
N GLY A 183 -4.70 4.74 -15.42
CA GLY A 183 -6.09 5.19 -15.49
C GLY A 183 -6.28 6.55 -16.16
N ASN A 184 -5.31 7.02 -16.95
CA ASN A 184 -5.38 8.33 -17.64
C ASN A 184 -5.66 9.54 -16.71
N THR A 185 -5.13 9.48 -15.48
CA THR A 185 -5.43 10.40 -14.37
C THR A 185 -4.82 11.80 -14.47
N GLY A 186 -4.02 12.06 -15.51
CA GLY A 186 -3.45 13.39 -15.78
C GLY A 186 -2.35 13.80 -14.79
N GLU A 187 -2.26 15.10 -14.51
CA GLU A 187 -1.20 15.65 -13.67
C GLU A 187 -1.33 15.28 -12.18
N ARG A 188 -0.18 15.15 -11.51
CA ARG A 188 -0.10 14.93 -10.06
C ARG A 188 -0.15 16.28 -9.36
N ILE A 189 -1.17 16.52 -8.53
CA ILE A 189 -1.43 17.84 -7.95
C ILE A 189 -1.19 17.93 -6.45
N ALA A 190 -1.20 16.81 -5.73
CA ALA A 190 -0.80 16.76 -4.33
C ALA A 190 -0.23 15.39 -3.97
N CYS A 191 0.63 15.32 -2.97
CA CYS A 191 1.17 14.05 -2.49
C CYS A 191 1.74 14.14 -1.08
N CYS A 192 2.06 12.98 -0.53
CA CYS A 192 2.74 12.82 0.76
C CYS A 192 3.38 11.44 0.87
N VAL A 193 4.26 11.25 1.85
CA VAL A 193 4.84 9.95 2.20
C VAL A 193 4.04 9.33 3.34
N ILE A 194 3.77 8.03 3.24
CA ILE A 194 3.09 7.23 4.27
C ILE A 194 4.11 6.91 5.38
N GLY A 195 4.05 7.66 6.47
CA GLY A 195 4.87 7.45 7.66
C GLY A 195 4.14 6.62 8.73
N ILE A 196 4.91 5.96 9.60
CA ILE A 196 4.37 5.31 10.80
C ILE A 196 3.93 6.39 11.80
N THR A 197 2.81 6.17 12.50
CA THR A 197 2.31 7.07 13.53
C THR A 197 1.75 6.31 14.74
N SER A 198 1.50 7.03 15.84
CA SER A 198 0.69 6.53 16.96
C SER A 198 -0.81 6.46 16.61
N PRO A 199 -1.65 5.76 17.40
CA PRO A 199 -3.09 5.63 17.17
C PRO A 199 -3.87 6.96 17.24
N ARG A 200 -3.26 8.01 17.82
CA ARG A 200 -3.92 9.27 18.16
C ARG A 200 -4.72 9.87 17.01
N LEU A 201 -4.11 10.05 15.83
CA LEU A 201 -4.77 10.66 14.68
C LEU A 201 -5.98 9.86 14.20
N TRP A 202 -5.88 8.52 14.23
CA TRP A 202 -6.97 7.64 13.85
C TRP A 202 -8.17 7.74 14.81
N GLN A 203 -7.89 7.81 16.11
CA GLN A 203 -8.88 7.86 17.17
C GLN A 203 -9.54 9.24 17.31
N GLU A 204 -8.77 10.32 17.12
CA GLU A 204 -9.29 11.70 17.17
C GLU A 204 -10.07 12.08 15.91
N THR A 205 -9.93 11.33 14.81
CA THR A 205 -10.70 11.56 13.58
C THR A 205 -12.09 10.92 13.70
N GLU A 206 -13.12 11.77 13.69
CA GLU A 206 -14.52 11.37 13.71
C GLU A 206 -14.81 10.23 12.71
N PRO A 207 -15.61 9.23 13.10
CA PRO A 207 -15.98 8.15 12.21
C PRO A 207 -16.67 8.67 10.94
N PHE A 208 -16.28 8.14 9.79
CA PHE A 208 -16.94 8.46 8.53
C PHE A 208 -18.05 7.44 8.22
N PRO A 209 -19.05 7.81 7.38
CA PRO A 209 -20.07 6.86 6.94
C PRO A 209 -19.45 5.57 6.38
N GLY A 210 -19.86 4.42 6.91
CA GLY A 210 -19.35 3.10 6.54
C GLY A 210 -18.21 2.56 7.41
N GLU A 211 -17.72 3.35 8.38
CA GLU A 211 -16.86 2.86 9.45
C GLU A 211 -17.73 2.22 10.55
N GLU A 212 -17.47 0.94 10.83
CA GLU A 212 -18.04 0.28 12.01
C GLU A 212 -17.24 0.75 13.23
N VAL A 213 -17.91 1.44 14.15
CA VAL A 213 -17.30 1.86 15.42
C VAL A 213 -17.36 0.68 16.37
N GLU A 214 -16.22 0.13 16.77
CA GLU A 214 -16.20 -0.76 17.93
C GLU A 214 -16.47 0.09 19.18
N GLU A 215 -17.67 -0.05 19.75
CA GLU A 215 -17.98 0.50 21.06
C GLU A 215 -17.03 -0.13 22.08
N GLY A 216 -16.16 0.70 22.66
CA GLY A 216 -15.28 0.28 23.74
C GLY A 216 -16.13 -0.22 24.90
N HIS A 217 -15.96 -1.48 25.27
CA HIS A 217 -16.49 -1.98 26.53
C HIS A 217 -15.70 -1.30 27.66
N GLU A 218 -16.36 -0.39 28.38
CA GLU A 218 -15.91 0.18 29.65
C GLU A 218 -15.73 -0.90 30.75
#